data_AF-A0AAE3LLB7-F1
#
_entry.id   AF-A0AAE3LLB7-F1
#
_cell.length_a   1.000
_cell.length_b   1.000
_cell.length_c   1.000
_cell.angle_alpha   90.00
_cell.angle_beta   90.00
_cell.angle_gamma   90.00
#
_symmetry.space_group_name_H-M   'P 1'
#
loop_
_entity.id
_entity.type
_entity.pdbx_description
1 polymer ?
#
loop_
_entity_poly.entity_id
_entity_poly.type
_entity_poly.pdbx_seq_one_letter_code
_entity_poly.pdbx_strand_id
1 'polypeptide(L)'
;MGIEIKLDMQAIKAIEDAAVKSAEVAMEQVRADLVSAQTMPFDTGDMQNNQTFVHADESGASLVTGSPQARRLYYHPEYHFQKGNNPNAGAAWLEPYITGSKKDLAKNEFVAEFKKRTGV
;
A
#
# COMPACT_ATOMS: atom_id res chain seq x y z
N MET A 1 43.90 -16.97 -16.45
CA MET A 1 43.71 -15.70 -15.71
C MET A 1 42.33 -15.75 -15.09
N GLY A 2 42.23 -15.78 -13.76
CA GLY A 2 40.96 -15.73 -13.04
C GLY A 2 40.65 -14.27 -12.68
N ILE A 3 39.43 -13.83 -12.94
CA ILE A 3 38.93 -12.54 -12.46
C ILE A 3 38.31 -12.80 -11.08
N GLU A 4 38.76 -12.07 -10.06
CA GLU A 4 38.18 -12.10 -8.72
C GLU A 4 37.22 -10.91 -8.57
N ILE A 5 35.94 -11.18 -8.32
CA ILE A 5 34.92 -10.15 -8.07
C ILE A 5 34.73 -10.06 -6.54
N LYS A 6 34.93 -8.85 -5.99
CA LYS A 6 34.65 -8.55 -4.58
C LYS A 6 33.38 -7.72 -4.47
N LEU A 7 32.37 -8.29 -3.84
CA LEU A 7 31.11 -7.60 -3.56
C LEU A 7 31.19 -6.92 -2.19
N ASP A 8 30.67 -5.69 -2.12
CA ASP A 8 30.46 -5.01 -0.85
C ASP A 8 29.12 -5.46 -0.26
N MET A 9 29.19 -6.47 0.60
CA MET A 9 28.01 -7.05 1.24
C MET A 9 27.29 -6.06 2.19
N GLN A 10 28.00 -5.05 2.72
CA GLN A 10 27.37 -4.03 3.56
C GLN A 10 26.57 -3.06 2.70
N ALA A 11 27.12 -2.64 1.56
CA ALA A 11 26.41 -1.79 0.61
C ALA A 11 25.18 -2.50 0.04
N ILE A 12 25.28 -3.80 -0.29
CA ILE A 12 24.15 -4.61 -0.76
C ILE A 12 23.04 -4.63 0.30
N LYS A 13 23.37 -4.97 1.55
CA LYS A 13 22.38 -5.02 2.63
C LYS A 13 21.73 -3.65 2.88
N ALA A 14 22.50 -2.57 2.81
CA ALA A 14 21.95 -1.22 2.97
C ALA A 14 20.93 -0.87 1.87
N ILE A 15 21.17 -1.31 0.63
CA ILE A 15 20.26 -1.13 -0.50
C ILE A 15 19.00 -2.00 -0.34
N GLU A 16 19.14 -3.26 0.09
CA GLU A 16 18.02 -4.16 0.38
C GLU A 16 17.12 -3.59 1.48
N ASP A 17 17.70 -3.15 2.60
CA ASP A 17 16.97 -2.51 3.70
C ASP A 17 16.29 -1.21 3.25
N ALA A 18 16.94 -0.43 2.37
CA ALA A 18 16.36 0.77 1.80
C ALA A 18 15.16 0.44 0.91
N ALA A 19 15.21 -0.62 0.12
CA ALA A 19 14.11 -1.06 -0.73
C ALA A 19 12.89 -1.46 0.10
N VAL A 20 13.06 -2.29 1.15
CA VAL A 20 11.93 -2.71 2.00
C VAL A 20 11.28 -1.51 2.69
N LYS A 21 12.09 -0.60 3.27
CA LYS A 21 11.56 0.61 3.93
C LYS A 21 10.87 1.56 2.95
N SER A 22 11.38 1.69 1.73
CA SER A 22 10.71 2.48 0.69
C SER A 22 9.39 1.88 0.27
N ALA A 23 9.29 0.55 0.17
CA ALA A 23 8.04 -0.14 -0.14
C ALA A 23 7.01 0.06 0.98
N GLU A 24 7.42 -0.04 2.24
CA GLU A 24 6.55 0.22 3.40
C GLU A 24 5.99 1.65 3.38
N VAL A 25 6.86 2.66 3.21
CA VAL A 25 6.43 4.07 3.14
C VAL A 25 5.52 4.31 1.95
N ALA A 26 5.83 3.75 0.78
CA ALA A 26 4.98 3.89 -0.40
C ALA A 26 3.58 3.31 -0.18
N MET A 27 3.49 2.15 0.46
CA MET A 27 2.20 1.55 0.79
C MET A 27 1.44 2.31 1.87
N GLU A 28 2.15 2.97 2.79
CA GLU A 28 1.52 3.84 3.78
C GLU A 28 0.91 5.09 3.11
N GLN A 29 1.55 5.62 2.06
CA GLN A 29 0.95 6.70 1.27
C GLN A 29 -0.32 6.24 0.54
N VAL A 30 -0.33 5.01 -0.02
CA VAL A 30 -1.55 4.43 -0.59
C VAL A 30 -2.66 4.30 0.47
N ARG A 31 -2.33 3.86 1.69
CA ARG A 31 -3.29 3.76 2.80
C ARG A 31 -3.85 5.14 3.18
N ALA A 32 -2.99 6.15 3.32
CA ALA A 32 -3.38 7.51 3.67
C ALA A 32 -4.29 8.14 2.59
N ASP A 33 -3.97 7.92 1.32
CA ASP A 33 -4.78 8.40 0.20
C ASP A 33 -6.12 7.64 0.09
N LEU A 34 -6.15 6.34 0.40
CA LEU A 34 -7.39 5.55 0.50
C LEU A 34 -8.33 6.09 1.58
N VAL A 35 -7.80 6.40 2.76
CA VAL A 35 -8.56 7.04 3.85
C VAL A 35 -9.09 8.40 3.40
N SER A 36 -8.25 9.21 2.74
CA SER A 36 -8.61 10.53 2.25
C SER A 36 -9.64 10.50 1.11
N ALA A 37 -9.66 9.43 0.30
CA ALA A 37 -10.64 9.24 -0.76
C ALA A 37 -12.05 8.95 -0.22
N GLN A 38 -12.15 8.51 1.05
CA GLN A 38 -13.40 8.18 1.72
C GLN A 38 -14.26 7.17 0.95
N THR A 39 -13.61 6.21 0.27
CA THR A 39 -14.26 5.19 -0.56
C THR A 39 -14.54 3.88 0.17
N MET A 40 -13.88 3.65 1.31
CA MET A 40 -14.11 2.46 2.12
C MET A 40 -15.47 2.51 2.82
N PRO A 41 -16.19 1.38 2.94
CA PRO A 41 -17.34 1.28 3.83
C PRO A 41 -16.97 1.64 5.28
N PHE A 42 -17.77 2.50 5.91
CA PHE A 42 -17.47 3.06 7.22
C PHE A 42 -18.72 3.10 8.12
N ASP A 43 -18.88 2.06 8.93
CA ASP A 43 -19.87 2.00 10.01
C ASP A 43 -19.28 2.60 11.31
N THR A 44 -18.64 1.76 12.14
CA THR A 44 -17.91 2.21 13.35
C THR A 44 -16.47 2.68 13.07
N GLY A 45 -15.98 2.45 11.85
CA GLY A 45 -14.62 2.81 11.42
C GLY A 45 -13.56 1.73 11.65
N ASP A 46 -13.86 0.63 12.34
CA ASP A 46 -12.87 -0.42 12.65
C ASP A 46 -12.21 -1.00 11.40
N MET A 47 -13.00 -1.26 10.34
CA MET A 47 -12.49 -1.82 9.10
C MET A 47 -11.42 -0.93 8.43
N GLN A 48 -11.65 0.39 8.42
CA GLN A 48 -10.73 1.34 7.81
C GLN A 48 -9.55 1.65 8.72
N ASN A 49 -9.80 1.87 10.01
CA ASN A 49 -8.80 2.45 10.90
C ASN A 49 -7.87 1.40 11.51
N ASN A 50 -8.38 0.19 11.79
CA ASN A 50 -7.63 -0.86 12.49
C ASN A 50 -7.38 -2.09 11.63
N GLN A 51 -8.36 -2.47 10.80
CA GLN A 51 -8.26 -3.68 9.97
C GLN A 51 -7.69 -3.41 8.59
N THR A 52 -7.40 -2.15 8.22
CA THR A 52 -6.71 -1.81 6.98
C THR A 52 -5.35 -1.22 7.28
N PHE A 53 -4.30 -2.01 7.05
CA PHE A 53 -2.93 -1.69 7.47
C PHE A 53 -1.90 -2.17 6.45
N VAL A 54 -0.72 -1.55 6.48
CA VAL A 54 0.42 -1.98 5.68
C VAL A 54 1.13 -3.13 6.39
N HIS A 55 1.41 -4.21 5.66
CA HIS A 55 2.28 -5.28 6.09
C HIS A 55 3.52 -5.29 5.19
N ALA A 56 4.70 -5.21 5.79
CA ALA A 56 5.97 -5.25 5.10
C ALA A 56 6.87 -6.37 5.66
N ASP A 57 7.57 -7.05 4.75
CA ASP A 57 8.56 -8.08 5.04
C ASP A 57 9.70 -8.02 4.01
N GLU A 58 10.60 -9.00 4.02
CA GLU A 58 11.73 -9.08 3.09
C GLU A 58 11.30 -9.19 1.61
N SER A 59 10.06 -9.61 1.34
CA SER A 59 9.51 -9.74 -0.01
C SER A 59 8.84 -8.46 -0.54
N GLY A 60 8.58 -7.47 0.32
CA GLY A 60 8.03 -6.18 -0.06
C GLY A 60 6.99 -5.66 0.93
N ALA A 61 6.03 -4.87 0.44
CA ALA A 61 4.95 -4.32 1.25
C ALA A 61 3.59 -4.53 0.57
N SER A 62 2.56 -4.73 1.37
CA SER A 62 1.18 -4.95 0.95
C SER A 62 0.20 -4.16 1.82
N LEU A 63 -0.89 -3.69 1.22
CA LEU A 63 -2.01 -3.12 1.97
C LEU A 63 -3.07 -4.20 2.18
N VAL A 64 -3.32 -4.53 3.45
CA VAL A 64 -4.19 -5.64 3.85
C VAL A 64 -5.44 -5.09 4.51
N THR A 65 -6.62 -5.55 4.08
CA THR A 65 -7.88 -5.36 4.81
C THR A 65 -8.31 -6.69 5.44
N GLY A 66 -8.08 -6.85 6.74
CA GLY A 66 -8.28 -8.10 7.49
C GLY A 66 -9.67 -8.32 8.06
N SER A 67 -10.62 -7.39 7.88
CA SER A 67 -11.94 -7.53 8.46
C SER A 67 -12.73 -8.70 7.83
N PRO A 68 -13.49 -9.50 8.61
CA PRO A 68 -14.22 -10.66 8.07
C PRO A 68 -15.18 -10.32 6.93
N GLN A 69 -15.77 -9.12 6.97
CA GLN A 69 -16.72 -8.62 5.98
C GLN A 69 -16.05 -8.03 4.73
N ALA A 70 -14.74 -7.78 4.72
CA ALA A 70 -14.04 -7.06 3.65
C ALA A 70 -14.33 -7.67 2.27
N ARG A 71 -14.13 -8.99 2.12
CA ARG A 71 -14.37 -9.68 0.84
C ARG A 71 -15.82 -9.50 0.37
N ARG A 72 -16.80 -9.65 1.26
CA ARG A 72 -18.21 -9.48 0.92
C ARG A 72 -18.49 -8.04 0.48
N LEU A 73 -17.99 -7.03 1.19
CA LEU A 73 -18.24 -5.64 0.82
C LEU A 73 -17.49 -5.24 -0.47
N TYR A 74 -16.30 -5.82 -0.70
CA TYR A 74 -15.45 -5.46 -1.83
C TYR A 74 -16.02 -5.93 -3.17
N TYR A 75 -16.61 -7.13 -3.22
CA TYR A 75 -17.08 -7.76 -4.48
C TYR A 75 -18.59 -7.64 -4.73
N HIS A 76 -19.33 -6.93 -3.88
CA HIS A 76 -20.78 -6.74 -4.00
C HIS A 76 -21.15 -5.24 -4.20
N PRO A 77 -20.93 -4.69 -5.41
CA PRO A 77 -21.25 -3.29 -5.72
C PRO A 77 -22.74 -2.97 -5.70
N GLU A 78 -23.61 -3.97 -5.74
CA GLU A 78 -25.07 -3.81 -5.70
C GLU A 78 -25.60 -3.36 -4.33
N TYR A 79 -24.78 -3.37 -3.28
CA TYR A 79 -25.19 -2.97 -1.95
C TYR A 79 -25.42 -1.46 -1.81
N HIS A 80 -26.36 -1.12 -0.94
CA HIS A 80 -26.62 0.26 -0.53
C HIS A 80 -25.68 0.65 0.61
N PHE A 81 -24.49 1.13 0.26
CA PHE A 81 -23.48 1.56 1.24
C PHE A 81 -23.92 2.80 2.02
N GLN A 82 -23.69 2.80 3.34
CA GLN A 82 -23.88 3.98 4.18
C GLN A 82 -22.83 5.05 3.83
N LYS A 83 -23.27 6.30 3.67
CA LYS A 83 -22.42 7.43 3.24
C LYS A 83 -22.27 8.56 4.26
N GLY A 84 -22.59 8.29 5.53
CA GLY A 84 -22.54 9.29 6.59
C GLY A 84 -21.12 9.73 6.93
N ASN A 85 -20.22 8.77 7.18
CA ASN A 85 -18.83 9.03 7.56
C ASN A 85 -17.91 9.12 6.33
N ASN A 86 -18.16 8.25 5.34
CA ASN A 86 -17.44 8.21 4.08
C ASN A 86 -18.42 8.47 2.92
N PRO A 87 -18.48 9.69 2.36
CA PRO A 87 -19.46 10.05 1.34
C PRO A 87 -19.30 9.26 0.02
N ASN A 88 -18.08 8.77 -0.25
CA ASN A 88 -17.77 8.01 -1.46
C ASN A 88 -17.77 6.49 -1.21
N ALA A 89 -18.28 6.03 -0.07
CA ALA A 89 -18.29 4.62 0.30
C ALA A 89 -18.91 3.75 -0.79
N GLY A 90 -18.21 2.68 -1.16
CA GLY A 90 -18.62 1.73 -2.19
C GLY A 90 -17.83 0.42 -2.12
N ALA A 91 -18.16 -0.49 -3.04
CA ALA A 91 -17.36 -1.68 -3.31
C ALA A 91 -16.06 -1.33 -4.05
N ALA A 92 -15.18 -2.33 -4.24
CA ALA A 92 -13.96 -2.20 -5.04
C ALA A 92 -13.09 -0.97 -4.71
N TRP A 93 -13.00 -0.58 -3.43
CA TRP A 93 -12.33 0.66 -3.01
C TRP A 93 -10.82 0.71 -3.30
N LEU A 94 -10.21 -0.42 -3.64
CA LEU A 94 -8.81 -0.51 -4.07
C LEU A 94 -8.62 -0.43 -5.59
N GLU A 95 -9.69 -0.54 -6.38
CA GLU A 95 -9.62 -0.54 -7.85
C GLU A 95 -8.88 0.68 -8.44
N PRO A 96 -9.04 1.91 -7.90
CA PRO A 96 -8.27 3.06 -8.38
C PRO A 96 -6.74 2.86 -8.33
N TYR A 97 -6.24 2.06 -7.38
CA TYR A 97 -4.82 1.78 -7.16
C TYR A 97 -4.33 0.52 -7.88
N ILE A 98 -5.24 -0.31 -8.40
CA ILE A 98 -4.88 -1.55 -9.11
C ILE A 98 -4.90 -1.30 -10.62
N THR A 99 -6.00 -0.77 -11.15
CA THR A 99 -6.19 -0.57 -12.60
C THR A 99 -6.54 0.87 -12.98
N GLY A 100 -6.97 1.68 -12.00
CA GLY A 100 -7.45 3.04 -12.23
C GLY A 100 -6.35 4.09 -12.33
N SER A 101 -6.76 5.35 -12.12
CA SER A 101 -5.91 6.54 -12.27
C SER A 101 -4.78 6.65 -11.23
N LYS A 102 -4.88 5.92 -10.11
CA LYS A 102 -3.91 5.95 -9.01
C LYS A 102 -2.97 4.74 -9.00
N LYS A 103 -2.99 3.89 -10.03
CA LYS A 103 -2.16 2.67 -10.12
C LYS A 103 -0.66 2.91 -10.00
N ASP A 104 -0.18 4.09 -10.39
CA ASP A 104 1.23 4.44 -10.34
C ASP A 104 1.64 5.07 -9.00
N LEU A 105 0.71 5.31 -8.05
CA LEU A 105 1.00 5.96 -6.77
C LEU A 105 2.07 5.20 -5.99
N ALA A 106 1.85 3.91 -5.73
CA ALA A 106 2.79 3.07 -4.99
C ALA A 106 4.19 3.07 -5.64
N LYS A 107 4.24 2.96 -6.97
CA LYS A 107 5.50 2.95 -7.73
C LYS A 107 6.23 4.29 -7.62
N ASN A 108 5.51 5.40 -7.78
CA ASN A 108 6.09 6.73 -7.76
C ASN A 108 6.63 7.08 -6.36
N GLU A 109 5.86 6.78 -5.31
CA GLU A 109 6.29 6.97 -3.92
C GLU A 109 7.48 6.07 -3.56
N PHE A 110 7.48 4.82 -4.02
CA PHE A 110 8.62 3.92 -3.84
C PHE A 110 9.89 4.50 -4.46
N VAL A 111 9.83 4.94 -5.72
CA VAL A 111 10.99 5.50 -6.42
C VAL A 111 11.49 6.76 -5.72
N ALA A 112 10.58 7.66 -5.32
CA ALA A 112 10.95 8.89 -4.62
C ALA A 112 11.66 8.59 -3.29
N GLU A 113 11.09 7.71 -2.47
CA GLU A 113 11.63 7.37 -1.16
C GLU A 113 12.93 6.54 -1.27
N PHE A 114 13.02 5.64 -2.26
CA PHE A 114 14.22 4.84 -2.51
C PHE A 114 15.42 5.71 -2.90
N LYS A 115 15.22 6.64 -3.84
CA LYS A 115 16.24 7.63 -4.23
C LYS A 115 16.72 8.46 -3.05
N LYS A 116 15.78 8.93 -2.22
CA LYS A 116 16.10 9.67 -1.00
C LYS A 116 16.94 8.88 0.00
N ARG A 117 16.71 7.57 0.14
CA ARG A 117 17.44 6.68 1.07
C ARG A 117 18.82 6.26 0.57
N THR A 118 18.98 6.13 -0.75
CA THR A 118 20.17 5.54 -1.37
C THR A 118 21.06 6.56 -2.09
N GLY A 119 20.54 7.76 -2.38
CA GLY A 119 21.28 8.83 -3.06
C GLY A 119 21.41 8.66 -4.58
N VAL A 120 20.68 7.71 -5.18
CA VAL A 120 20.58 7.51 -6.65
C VAL A 120 19.43 8.28 -7.28
#